data_AF-A0A0Q7TGF4-F1
#
_entry.id   AF-A0A0Q7TGF4-F1
#
_cell.length_a   1.000
_cell.length_b   1.000
_cell.length_c   1.000
_cell.angle_alpha   90.00
_cell.angle_beta   90.00
_cell.angle_gamma   90.00
#
_symmetry.space_group_name_H-M   'P 1'
#
loop_
_entity.id
_entity.type
_entity.pdbx_description
1 polymer ?
#
loop_
_entity_poly.entity_id
_entity_poly.type
_entity_poly.pdbx_seq_one_letter_code
_entity_poly.pdbx_strand_id
1 'polypeptide(L)'
;MTQTNIPAWCQALQAKLMAALDAAWAILEHSDDPAEIRRARDKAKACGELAAVARKVALILPMARAAPAMAAAAPAFADLAPALAPVAAQAEQARRAFEKLKGGRRGRL
;
A
#
# COMPACT_ATOMS: atom_id res chain seq x y z
N MET A 1 9.10 3.36 -7.01
CA MET A 1 7.79 3.78 -6.48
C MET A 1 6.71 2.84 -7.01
N THR A 2 6.13 1.98 -6.17
CA THR A 2 4.97 1.16 -6.56
C THR A 2 3.74 2.05 -6.59
N GLN A 3 3.16 2.27 -7.77
CA GLN A 3 1.94 3.07 -7.92
C GLN A 3 0.75 2.25 -7.40
N THR A 4 0.25 2.58 -6.21
CA THR A 4 -0.97 2.00 -5.66
C THR A 4 -2.16 2.65 -6.36
N ASN A 5 -2.83 1.91 -7.26
CA ASN A 5 -4.04 2.41 -7.92
C ASN A 5 -5.21 2.38 -6.92
N ILE A 6 -5.56 3.53 -6.36
CA ILE A 6 -6.68 3.67 -5.42
C ILE A 6 -7.98 3.74 -6.23
N PRO A 7 -8.97 2.87 -5.99
CA PRO A 7 -10.25 2.91 -6.69
C PRO A 7 -10.91 4.30 -6.63
N ALA A 8 -11.51 4.75 -7.74
CA ALA A 8 -12.14 6.07 -7.82
C ALA A 8 -13.22 6.30 -6.74
N TRP A 9 -13.95 5.25 -6.35
CA TRP A 9 -14.94 5.33 -5.27
C TRP A 9 -14.30 5.59 -3.90
N CYS A 10 -13.10 5.06 -3.63
CA CYS A 10 -12.36 5.33 -2.39
C CYS A 10 -11.96 6.81 -2.33
N GLN A 11 -11.52 7.38 -3.45
CA GLN A 11 -11.15 8.80 -3.54
C GLN A 11 -12.38 9.69 -3.34
N ALA A 12 -13.50 9.39 -4.00
CA ALA A 12 -14.75 10.13 -3.82
C ALA A 12 -15.28 10.06 -2.37
N LEU A 13 -15.16 8.90 -1.72
CA LEU A 13 -15.52 8.74 -0.32
C LEU A 13 -14.61 9.54 0.61
N GLN A 14 -13.29 9.49 0.39
CA GLN A 14 -12.32 10.27 1.15
C GLN A 14 -12.64 11.77 1.07
N ALA A 15 -12.94 12.30 -0.12
CA ALA A 15 -13.31 13.70 -0.30
C ALA A 15 -14.56 14.08 0.52
N LYS A 16 -15.59 13.23 0.52
CA LYS A 16 -16.82 13.45 1.31
C LYS A 16 -16.55 13.44 2.82
N LEU A 17 -15.71 12.52 3.29
CA LEU A 17 -15.34 12.42 4.70
C LEU A 17 -14.54 13.63 5.16
N MET A 18 -13.57 14.08 4.36
CA MET A 18 -12.81 15.31 4.63
C MET A 18 -13.75 16.52 4.73
N ALA A 19 -14.61 16.73 3.73
CA ALA A 19 -15.55 17.85 3.74
C ALA A 19 -16.50 17.82 4.96
N ALA A 20 -16.91 16.62 5.41
CA ALA A 20 -17.73 16.48 6.61
C ALA A 20 -16.98 16.82 7.90
N LEU A 21 -15.69 16.47 7.98
CA LEU A 21 -14.82 16.82 9.11
C LEU A 21 -14.53 18.32 9.13
N ASP A 22 -14.27 18.93 7.97
CA ASP A 22 -14.06 20.38 7.85
C ASP A 22 -15.31 21.15 8.32
N ALA A 23 -16.50 20.69 7.90
CA ALA A 23 -17.77 21.29 8.37
C ALA A 23 -17.98 21.09 9.88
N ALA A 24 -17.61 19.93 10.44
CA ALA A 24 -17.68 19.71 11.88
C ALA A 24 -16.70 20.60 12.65
N TRP A 25 -15.50 20.81 12.10
CA TRP A 25 -14.50 21.70 12.67
C TRP A 25 -14.97 23.16 12.69
N ALA A 26 -15.55 23.64 11.59
CA ALA A 26 -16.12 24.99 11.51
C ALA A 26 -17.20 25.25 12.58
N ILE A 27 -18.04 24.25 12.88
CA ILE A 27 -19.04 24.36 13.96
C ILE A 27 -18.35 24.48 15.32
N LEU A 28 -17.31 23.69 15.57
CA LEU A 28 -16.58 23.71 16.85
C LEU A 28 -15.82 25.03 17.09
N GLU A 29 -15.41 25.72 16.03
CA GLU A 29 -14.73 27.02 16.14
C GLU A 29 -15.68 28.18 16.43
N HIS A 30 -16.94 28.10 15.99
CA HIS A 30 -17.85 29.24 15.98
C HIS A 30 -19.08 29.08 16.88
N SER A 31 -19.41 27.86 17.33
CA SER A 31 -20.60 27.58 18.13
C SER A 31 -20.28 27.39 19.60
N ASP A 32 -20.99 28.13 20.46
CA ASP A 32 -21.02 27.95 21.91
C ASP A 32 -22.21 27.08 22.37
N ASP A 33 -23.07 26.62 21.45
CA ASP A 33 -24.20 25.75 21.80
C ASP A 33 -23.70 24.32 22.10
N PRO A 34 -23.85 23.82 23.35
CA PRO A 34 -23.43 22.46 23.70
C PRO A 34 -24.11 21.38 22.85
N ALA A 35 -25.34 21.62 22.36
CA ALA A 35 -26.03 20.67 21.51
C ALA A 35 -25.41 20.60 20.11
N GLU A 36 -25.01 21.73 19.52
CA GLU A 36 -24.30 21.78 18.23
C GLU A 36 -22.92 21.16 18.31
N ILE A 37 -22.16 21.48 19.36
CA ILE A 37 -20.84 20.86 19.62
C ILE A 37 -20.96 19.34 19.70
N ARG A 38 -21.98 18.83 20.40
CA ARG A 38 -22.19 17.38 20.51
C ARG A 38 -22.55 16.75 19.17
N ARG A 39 -23.46 17.36 18.41
CA ARG A 39 -23.81 16.91 17.05
C ARG A 39 -22.59 16.88 16.12
N ALA A 40 -21.74 17.90 16.18
CA ALA A 40 -20.51 17.97 15.37
C ALA A 40 -19.53 16.84 15.71
N ARG A 41 -19.33 16.57 17.02
CA ARG A 41 -18.49 15.45 17.49
C ARG A 41 -19.06 14.10 17.11
N ASP A 42 -20.37 13.90 17.25
CA ASP A 42 -21.04 12.65 16.88
C ASP A 42 -20.91 12.40 15.36
N LYS A 43 -21.03 13.45 14.54
CA LYS A 43 -20.80 13.37 13.09
C LYS A 43 -19.34 13.01 12.75
N ALA A 44 -18.36 13.62 13.43
CA ALA A 44 -16.96 13.27 13.24
C ALA A 44 -16.66 11.81 13.61
N LYS A 45 -17.27 11.31 14.69
CA LYS A 45 -17.19 9.90 15.08
C LYS A 45 -17.77 8.97 14.01
N ALA A 46 -18.97 9.28 13.50
CA ALA A 46 -19.60 8.51 12.44
C ALA A 46 -18.74 8.46 11.16
N CYS A 47 -18.02 9.56 10.84
CA CYS A 47 -17.06 9.58 9.73
C CYS A 47 -15.94 8.56 9.91
N GLY A 48 -15.40 8.43 11.13
CA GLY A 48 -14.38 7.42 11.46
C GLY A 48 -14.88 5.98 11.34
N GLU A 49 -16.10 5.72 11.81
CA GLU A 49 -16.74 4.40 11.70
C GLU A 49 -17.00 4.02 10.23
N LEU A 50 -17.52 4.96 9.43
CA LEU A 50 -17.73 4.78 8.00
C LEU A 50 -16.41 4.49 7.27
N ALA A 51 -15.34 5.22 7.61
CA ALA A 51 -14.01 4.99 7.04
C ALA A 51 -13.48 3.58 7.35
N ALA A 52 -13.69 3.09 8.57
CA ALA A 52 -13.28 1.75 8.97
C ALA A 52 -14.03 0.66 8.17
N VAL A 53 -15.33 0.84 7.93
CA VAL A 53 -16.12 -0.08 7.09
C VAL A 53 -15.65 -0.01 5.63
N ALA A 54 -15.44 1.18 5.10
CA ALA A 54 -14.97 1.36 3.72
C ALA A 54 -13.62 0.69 3.46
N ARG A 55 -12.69 0.73 4.44
CA ARG A 55 -11.42 -0.02 4.34
C ARG A 55 -11.66 -1.53 4.19
N LYS A 56 -12.62 -2.10 4.93
CA LYS A 56 -12.97 -3.52 4.79
C LYS A 56 -13.53 -3.81 3.40
N VAL A 57 -14.41 -2.95 2.88
CA VAL A 57 -14.98 -3.08 1.53
C VAL A 57 -13.88 -3.00 0.46
N ALA A 58 -12.94 -2.07 0.59
CA ALA A 58 -11.83 -1.91 -0.33
C ALA A 58 -10.90 -3.14 -0.38
N LEU A 59 -10.77 -3.88 0.73
CA LEU A 59 -10.00 -5.12 0.78
C LEU A 59 -10.71 -6.31 0.12
N ILE A 60 -12.04 -6.29 0.05
CA ILE A 60 -12.84 -7.35 -0.61
C ILE A 60 -12.77 -7.20 -2.13
N LEU A 61 -12.73 -5.96 -2.63
CA LEU A 61 -12.66 -5.73 -4.06
C LEU A 61 -11.31 -6.22 -4.60
N PRO A 62 -11.30 -7.09 -5.64
CA PRO A 62 -10.07 -7.48 -6.28
C PRO A 62 -9.43 -6.23 -6.88
N MET A 63 -8.38 -5.72 -6.24
CA MET A 63 -7.51 -4.73 -6.84
C MET A 63 -6.96 -5.38 -8.11
N ALA A 64 -7.37 -4.87 -9.27
CA ALA A 64 -6.72 -5.16 -10.53
C ALA A 64 -5.24 -4.85 -10.33
N ARG A 65 -4.46 -5.90 -10.05
CA ARG A 65 -3.02 -5.83 -9.89
C ARG A 65 -2.55 -5.33 -11.25
N ALA A 66 -2.03 -4.10 -11.28
CA ALA A 66 -1.43 -3.56 -12.49
C ALA A 66 -0.47 -4.63 -13.01
N ALA A 67 -0.75 -5.12 -14.23
CA ALA A 67 0.14 -6.08 -14.87
C ALA A 67 1.54 -5.48 -14.82
N PRO A 68 2.58 -6.23 -14.41
CA PRO A 68 3.93 -5.70 -14.45
C PRO A 68 4.16 -5.18 -15.87
N ALA A 69 4.53 -3.91 -15.99
CA ALA A 69 4.89 -3.29 -17.26
C ALA A 69 6.19 -3.92 -17.76
N MET A 70 6.08 -5.16 -18.25
CA MET A 70 7.18 -5.92 -18.83
C MET A 70 7.13 -5.75 -20.34
N ALA A 71 7.22 -4.50 -20.79
CA ALA A 71 7.28 -4.17 -22.22
C ALA A 71 7.81 -2.74 -22.46
N ALA A 72 8.97 -2.37 -21.90
CA ALA A 72 9.66 -1.15 -22.34
C ALA A 72 11.16 -1.03 -21.98
N ALA A 73 11.82 -2.08 -21.46
CA ALA A 73 13.21 -1.97 -20.98
C ALA A 73 14.23 -2.74 -21.85
N ALA A 74 13.92 -2.98 -23.13
CA ALA A 74 14.71 -3.90 -23.95
C ALA A 74 16.03 -3.34 -24.56
N PRO A 75 16.27 -2.02 -24.74
CA PRO A 75 17.58 -1.61 -25.25
C PRO A 75 18.52 -0.97 -24.22
N ALA A 76 18.06 -0.57 -23.02
CA ALA A 76 18.89 0.23 -22.11
C ALA A 76 19.86 -0.56 -21.19
N PHE A 77 19.71 -1.89 -21.11
CA PHE A 77 20.53 -2.74 -20.23
C PHE A 77 21.50 -3.67 -20.97
N ALA A 78 21.51 -3.65 -22.31
CA ALA A 78 22.39 -4.48 -23.11
C ALA A 78 23.89 -4.17 -22.84
N ASP A 79 24.22 -2.89 -22.64
CA ASP A 79 25.60 -2.43 -22.38
C ASP A 79 26.10 -2.66 -20.95
N LEU A 80 25.21 -3.03 -20.00
CA LEU A 80 25.58 -3.32 -18.61
C LEU A 80 25.84 -4.81 -18.35
N ALA A 81 25.58 -5.67 -19.34
CA ALA A 81 25.81 -7.12 -19.27
C ALA A 81 27.26 -7.51 -18.87
N PRO A 82 28.33 -6.90 -19.44
CA PRO A 82 29.70 -7.24 -19.02
C PRO A 82 30.04 -6.76 -17.60
N ALA A 83 29.42 -5.67 -17.13
CA ALA A 83 29.66 -5.13 -15.79
C ALA A 83 28.97 -5.94 -14.68
N LEU A 84 27.89 -6.67 -15.01
CA LEU A 84 27.12 -7.48 -14.05
C LEU A 84 27.57 -8.95 -14.00
N ALA A 85 28.43 -9.39 -14.92
CA ALA A 85 29.02 -10.74 -14.94
C ALA A 85 29.66 -11.18 -13.61
N PRO A 86 30.47 -10.36 -12.90
CA PRO A 86 31.03 -10.77 -11.61
C PRO A 86 29.96 -10.90 -10.51
N VAL A 87 28.91 -10.08 -10.54
CA VAL A 87 27.80 -10.15 -9.55
C VAL A 87 26.93 -11.38 -9.78
N ALA A 88 26.69 -11.76 -11.05
CA ALA A 88 25.98 -12.98 -11.41
C ALA A 88 26.76 -14.24 -10.97
N ALA A 89 28.09 -14.24 -11.14
CA ALA A 89 28.95 -15.34 -10.68
C ALA A 89 28.93 -15.49 -9.13
N GLN A 90 28.94 -14.37 -8.40
CA GLN A 90 28.82 -14.38 -6.93
C GLN A 90 27.45 -14.91 -6.46
N ALA A 91 26.36 -14.52 -7.12
CA ALA A 91 25.02 -15.00 -6.79
C ALA A 91 24.88 -16.53 -7.01
N GLU A 92 25.51 -17.06 -8.06
CA GLU A 92 25.51 -18.49 -8.35
C GLU A 92 26.36 -19.29 -7.34
N GLN A 93 27.50 -18.73 -6.91
CA GLN A 93 28.33 -19.34 -5.87
C GLN A 93 27.61 -19.37 -4.51
N ALA A 94 26.90 -18.29 -4.15
CA ALA A 94 26.10 -18.21 -2.93
C ALA A 94 24.94 -19.22 -2.93
N ARG A 95 24.26 -19.40 -4.07
CA ARG A 95 23.21 -20.43 -4.23
C ARG A 95 23.75 -21.85 -4.02
N ARG A 96 24.90 -22.17 -4.60
CA ARG A 96 25.55 -23.49 -4.43
C ARG A 96 26.02 -23.72 -2.99
N ALA A 97 26.50 -22.69 -2.31
CA ALA A 97 26.87 -22.79 -0.89
C ALA A 97 25.63 -23.04 -0.02
N PHE A 98 24.51 -22.37 -0.31
CA PHE A 98 23.25 -22.56 0.40
C PHE A 98 22.68 -23.97 0.22
N GLU A 99 22.72 -24.52 -1.00
CA GLU A 99 22.27 -25.89 -1.26
C GLU A 99 23.14 -26.94 -0.54
N LYS A 100 24.45 -26.71 -0.41
CA LYS A 100 25.34 -27.56 0.39
C LYS A 100 24.99 -27.54 1.88
N LEU A 101 24.64 -26.39 2.42
CA LEU A 101 24.18 -26.25 3.81
C LEU A 101 22.84 -26.95 4.04
N LYS A 102 21.95 -26.95 3.04
CA LYS A 102 20.65 -27.62 3.08
C LYS A 102 20.78 -29.15 3.01
N GLY A 103 21.78 -29.67 2.28
CA GLY A 103 22.06 -31.11 2.15
C GLY A 103 22.87 -31.75 3.29
N GLY A 104 23.48 -30.97 4.18
CA GLY A 104 24.44 -31.45 5.18
C GLY A 104 23.87 -32.13 6.45
N ARG A 105 22.54 -32.34 6.55
CA ARG A 105 21.90 -32.92 7.76
C ARG A 105 21.37 -34.35 7.56
N ARG A 106 22.13 -35.21 6.87
CA ARG A 106 21.93 -36.67 6.88
C ARG A 106 23.27 -37.38 6.99
N GLY A 107 23.82 -37.42 8.21
CA GLY A 107 25.12 -38.06 8.45
C GLY A 107 25.62 -38.00 9.89
N ARG A 108 24.74 -37.93 10.88
CA ARG A 108 25.07 -38.22 12.28
C ARG A 108 23.94 -39.02 12.92
N LEU A 109 24.00 -40.33 12.71
CA LEU A 109 23.65 -41.36 13.69
C LEU A 109 24.82 -42.32 13.71
#